data_AF-A0A3A4PQC0-F1
#
_entry.id   AF-A0A3A4PQC0-F1
#
_cell.length_a   1.000
_cell.length_b   1.000
_cell.length_c   1.000
_cell.angle_alpha   90.00
_cell.angle_beta   90.00
_cell.angle_gamma   90.00
#
_symmetry.space_group_name_H-M   'P 1'
#
loop_
_entity.id
_entity.type
_entity.pdbx_description
1 polymer ?
#
loop_
_entity_poly.entity_id
_entity_poly.type
_entity_poly.pdbx_seq_one_letter_code
_entity_poly.pdbx_strand_id
1 'polypeptide(L)'
;MYTYMQTIMNENETELSDSLFHPYEDAVDADDRTAFLAAINRSAIPRRQEHVPSVIRRWTTEQGRRDWLARMQEYLLDLEKKSAEFGRHLQDMFRPLVTVNDILMQRLEPVPTVRDAAAAKEMIYKPRRRAIEAADLPAFNPLFCTAIDREAEATTISGLNPEERYVFSLIAVDHPDLQEHHGVQSSPHGGVVLDIAGMLDRLQKQAGTSVKFAWFLQEEDDRNASERGWISGLVWLESEQTRKMTQEAHRILADIAGGEHEDTDIETLIEINLFIAREFYMKAYERARQGLLFQPKLSRFESKVPYQESLWQFIMQLIDKILVRLETAEAVFRAVKSEWRAVSSLRELRRHIAEWE
;
A
#
# COMPACT_ATOMS: atom_id res chain seq x y z
N MET A 1 28.69 -34.09 -45.78
CA MET A 1 27.23 -34.17 -46.03
C MET A 1 26.67 -35.06 -44.95
N TYR A 2 25.69 -34.71 -44.17
CA TYR A 2 24.91 -33.51 -43.98
C TYR A 2 24.15 -33.93 -42.70
N THR A 3 24.32 -33.22 -41.60
CA THR A 3 23.31 -32.22 -41.22
C THR A 3 22.21 -32.90 -40.40
N TYR A 4 22.28 -32.66 -39.09
CA TYR A 4 21.27 -31.85 -38.40
C TYR A 4 19.97 -32.61 -38.21
N MET A 5 19.81 -33.25 -37.07
CA MET A 5 19.23 -32.58 -35.91
C MET A 5 19.41 -33.55 -34.76
N GLN A 6 20.23 -33.21 -33.77
CA GLN A 6 19.95 -32.19 -32.78
C GLN A 6 18.68 -32.49 -31.97
N THR A 7 18.82 -32.94 -30.72
CA THR A 7 19.28 -32.13 -29.57
C THR A 7 18.13 -31.31 -29.00
N ILE A 8 17.16 -31.96 -28.34
CA ILE A 8 16.30 -31.33 -27.32
C ILE A 8 15.92 -32.34 -26.21
N MET A 9 16.69 -33.40 -25.95
CA MET A 9 16.24 -34.41 -24.99
C MET A 9 17.26 -35.00 -24.03
N ASN A 10 18.48 -34.46 -23.93
CA ASN A 10 19.46 -35.02 -22.98
C ASN A 10 20.47 -34.04 -22.36
N GLU A 11 20.23 -32.73 -22.40
CA GLU A 11 21.02 -31.75 -21.64
C GLU A 11 20.07 -30.72 -21.00
N ASN A 12 20.33 -30.40 -19.72
CA ASN A 12 19.57 -29.62 -18.73
C ASN A 12 18.66 -30.48 -17.83
N GLU A 13 19.23 -31.14 -16.81
CA GLU A 13 19.42 -30.55 -15.46
C GLU A 13 18.06 -30.11 -14.88
N THR A 14 17.35 -30.94 -14.09
CA THR A 14 17.64 -31.19 -12.66
C THR A 14 18.56 -30.15 -12.05
N GLU A 15 17.97 -29.06 -11.57
CA GLU A 15 18.24 -28.37 -10.30
C GLU A 15 17.77 -26.93 -10.44
N LEU A 16 16.68 -26.56 -9.76
CA LEU A 16 16.55 -25.30 -9.02
C LEU A 16 15.15 -25.15 -8.44
N SER A 17 15.14 -24.95 -7.12
CA SER A 17 14.10 -24.32 -6.31
C SER A 17 13.14 -25.25 -5.54
N ASP A 18 13.71 -26.15 -4.73
CA ASP A 18 13.25 -26.23 -3.34
C ASP A 18 14.14 -25.32 -2.49
N SER A 19 13.48 -24.50 -1.67
CA SER A 19 13.87 -24.08 -0.32
C SER A 19 15.37 -23.86 -0.05
N LEU A 20 15.74 -22.62 0.29
CA LEU A 20 16.59 -22.28 1.44
C LEU A 20 16.92 -20.78 1.35
N PHE A 21 16.41 -19.98 2.28
CA PHE A 21 17.17 -19.03 3.10
C PHE A 21 16.19 -18.27 4.01
N HIS A 22 16.05 -18.79 5.23
CA HIS A 22 15.57 -18.01 6.38
C HIS A 22 16.60 -16.91 6.69
N PRO A 23 16.18 -15.67 6.98
CA PRO A 23 17.10 -14.62 7.39
C PRO A 23 17.17 -14.57 8.91
N TYR A 24 18.14 -15.22 9.55
CA TYR A 24 18.45 -14.92 10.96
C TYR A 24 19.94 -15.01 11.26
N GLU A 25 20.44 -13.88 11.75
CA GLU A 25 21.45 -13.69 12.80
C GLU A 25 22.40 -14.86 13.08
N ASP A 26 23.60 -14.80 12.50
CA ASP A 26 24.75 -15.50 13.06
C ASP A 26 25.75 -14.45 13.57
N ALA A 27 25.80 -14.31 14.89
CA ALA A 27 26.93 -13.72 15.57
C ALA A 27 28.17 -14.50 15.13
N VAL A 28 29.13 -13.82 14.51
CA VAL A 28 30.40 -14.42 14.07
C VAL A 28 31.04 -15.09 15.28
N ASP A 29 30.99 -16.41 15.31
CA ASP A 29 31.53 -17.22 16.39
C ASP A 29 33.04 -16.96 16.49
N ALA A 30 33.57 -16.85 17.71
CA ALA A 30 35.00 -16.60 17.93
C ALA A 30 35.86 -17.72 17.29
N ASP A 31 35.26 -18.89 17.10
CA ASP A 31 35.85 -20.04 16.41
C ASP A 31 36.01 -19.83 14.89
N ASP A 32 35.14 -19.04 14.24
CA ASP A 32 35.24 -18.72 12.81
C ASP A 32 36.39 -17.77 12.51
N ARG A 33 36.64 -16.80 13.41
CA ARG A 33 37.79 -15.89 13.29
C ARG A 33 39.11 -16.65 13.47
N THR A 34 39.11 -17.66 14.34
CA THR A 34 40.27 -18.52 14.58
C THR A 34 40.52 -19.45 13.39
N ALA A 35 39.47 -20.01 12.78
CA ALA A 35 39.55 -20.81 11.55
C ALA A 35 40.03 -19.97 10.35
N PHE A 36 39.57 -18.73 10.22
CA PHE A 36 40.00 -17.77 9.20
C PHE A 36 41.49 -17.44 9.33
N LEU A 37 41.97 -17.13 10.54
CA LEU A 37 43.38 -16.84 10.78
C LEU A 37 44.28 -18.09 10.62
N ALA A 38 43.78 -19.28 10.97
CA ALA A 38 44.49 -20.55 10.75
C ALA A 38 44.62 -20.89 9.26
N ALA A 39 43.60 -20.61 8.45
CA ALA A 39 43.62 -20.80 6.99
C ALA A 39 44.62 -19.86 6.30
N ILE A 40 44.82 -18.65 6.83
CA ILE A 40 45.83 -17.70 6.35
C ILE A 40 47.25 -18.15 6.76
N ASN A 41 47.44 -18.78 7.91
CA ASN A 41 48.76 -19.07 8.50
C ASN A 41 49.32 -20.52 8.33
N ARG A 42 48.73 -21.37 7.49
CA ARG A 42 49.25 -22.72 7.10
C ARG A 42 49.82 -23.57 8.26
N SER A 43 49.16 -23.60 9.42
CA SER A 43 49.52 -24.50 10.52
C SER A 43 48.36 -25.43 10.86
N ALA A 44 48.62 -26.74 10.75
CA ALA A 44 47.81 -27.93 11.08
C ALA A 44 46.39 -27.74 11.64
N ILE A 45 45.41 -28.32 10.94
CA ILE A 45 44.00 -28.48 11.36
C ILE A 45 43.85 -29.77 12.19
N PRO A 46 43.28 -29.76 13.42
CA PRO A 46 42.76 -30.95 14.07
C PRO A 46 41.52 -31.47 13.35
N ARG A 47 41.44 -32.79 13.16
CA ARG A 47 40.37 -33.46 12.41
C ARG A 47 39.05 -33.54 13.18
N ARG A 48 37.97 -33.40 12.38
CA ARG A 48 36.58 -33.89 12.50
C ARG A 48 35.62 -33.20 13.48
N GLN A 49 34.63 -32.53 12.89
CA GLN A 49 33.23 -33.00 12.93
C GLN A 49 32.51 -32.53 11.66
N GLU A 50 31.63 -33.38 11.13
CA GLU A 50 30.79 -33.12 9.96
C GLU A 50 29.67 -32.16 10.36
N HIS A 51 29.75 -30.91 9.91
CA HIS A 51 28.59 -30.01 9.86
C HIS A 51 28.65 -29.14 8.61
N VAL A 52 27.46 -28.73 8.20
CA VAL A 52 27.08 -27.93 7.02
C VAL A 52 28.20 -26.95 6.61
N PRO A 53 28.60 -26.91 5.32
CA PRO A 53 29.74 -26.11 4.91
C PRO A 53 29.49 -24.62 5.18
N SER A 54 30.32 -24.04 6.05
CA SER A 54 30.33 -22.61 6.36
C SER A 54 30.48 -21.76 5.10
N VAL A 55 30.01 -20.51 5.16
CA VAL A 55 30.10 -19.54 4.05
C VAL A 55 31.52 -19.47 3.48
N ILE A 56 32.53 -19.51 4.36
CA ILE A 56 33.95 -19.50 3.99
C ILE A 56 34.36 -20.75 3.20
N ARG A 57 33.84 -21.92 3.56
CA ARG A 57 34.15 -23.19 2.88
C ARG A 57 33.47 -23.28 1.52
N ARG A 58 32.25 -22.73 1.38
CA ARG A 58 31.58 -22.56 0.07
C ARG A 58 32.34 -21.56 -0.80
N TRP A 59 32.77 -20.44 -0.22
CA TRP A 59 33.56 -19.41 -0.89
C TRP A 59 34.90 -19.93 -1.43
N THR A 60 35.66 -20.66 -0.61
CA THR A 60 36.92 -21.28 -1.03
C THR A 60 36.75 -22.40 -2.07
N THR A 61 35.61 -23.10 -2.04
CA THR A 61 35.29 -24.13 -3.05
C THR A 61 34.90 -23.51 -4.39
N GLU A 62 34.12 -22.43 -4.38
CA GLU A 62 33.77 -21.65 -5.59
C GLU A 62 35.00 -20.99 -6.22
N GLN A 63 35.90 -20.42 -5.41
CA GLN A 63 37.15 -19.80 -5.89
C GLN A 63 38.07 -20.78 -6.64
N GLY A 64 37.95 -22.09 -6.38
CA GLY A 64 38.70 -23.14 -7.05
C GLY A 64 38.14 -23.55 -8.42
N ARG A 65 36.96 -23.07 -8.82
CA ARG A 65 36.32 -23.42 -10.10
C ARG A 65 36.91 -22.58 -11.23
N ARG A 66 37.14 -23.20 -12.40
CA ARG A 66 37.40 -22.43 -13.63
C ARG A 66 36.18 -21.51 -13.87
N ASP A 67 36.46 -20.26 -14.20
CA ASP A 67 35.48 -19.21 -14.50
C ASP A 67 34.68 -18.66 -13.30
N TRP A 68 35.14 -18.86 -12.07
CA TRP A 68 34.48 -18.32 -10.87
C TRP A 68 34.38 -16.78 -10.87
N LEU A 69 35.41 -16.09 -11.37
CA LEU A 69 35.40 -14.63 -11.51
C LEU A 69 34.32 -14.16 -12.49
N ALA A 70 34.13 -14.87 -13.60
CA ALA A 70 33.09 -14.55 -14.58
C ALA A 70 31.69 -14.75 -13.99
N ARG A 71 31.47 -15.85 -13.25
CA ARG A 71 30.20 -16.11 -12.56
C ARG A 71 29.92 -15.11 -11.45
N MET A 72 30.92 -14.70 -10.68
CA MET A 72 30.78 -13.65 -9.68
C MET A 72 30.47 -12.29 -10.33
N GLN A 73 31.07 -12.00 -11.48
CA GLN A 73 30.77 -10.78 -12.23
C GLN A 73 29.35 -10.79 -12.81
N GLU A 74 28.89 -11.92 -13.37
CA GLU A 74 27.50 -12.09 -13.81
C GLU A 74 26.51 -11.96 -12.65
N TYR A 75 26.84 -12.54 -11.48
CA TYR A 75 26.01 -12.43 -10.28
C TYR A 75 25.94 -11.00 -9.75
N LEU A 76 27.06 -10.26 -9.75
CA LEU A 76 27.08 -8.85 -9.36
C LEU A 76 26.29 -7.98 -10.35
N LEU A 77 26.37 -8.25 -11.65
CA LEU A 77 25.58 -7.57 -12.67
C LEU A 77 24.07 -7.88 -12.55
N ASP A 78 23.71 -9.13 -12.24
CA ASP A 78 22.33 -9.54 -11.99
C ASP A 78 21.79 -8.88 -10.70
N LEU A 79 22.61 -8.79 -9.65
CA LEU A 79 22.26 -8.05 -8.43
C LEU A 79 22.11 -6.55 -8.68
N GLU A 80 22.99 -5.94 -9.47
CA GLU A 80 22.91 -4.52 -9.84
C GLU A 80 21.63 -4.26 -10.64
N LYS A 81 21.29 -5.15 -11.58
CA LYS A 81 20.07 -5.07 -12.37
C LYS A 81 18.82 -5.24 -11.51
N LYS A 82 18.80 -6.23 -10.61
CA LYS A 82 17.70 -6.45 -9.65
C LYS A 82 17.56 -5.27 -8.68
N SER A 83 18.66 -4.71 -8.22
CA SER A 83 18.69 -3.50 -7.38
C SER A 83 18.15 -2.28 -8.13
N ALA A 84 18.51 -2.09 -9.40
CA ALA A 84 18.00 -0.99 -10.22
C ALA A 84 16.53 -1.17 -10.62
N GLU A 85 16.09 -2.40 -10.86
CA GLU A 85 14.67 -2.72 -11.05
C GLU A 85 13.91 -2.45 -9.75
N PHE A 86 14.38 -2.97 -8.63
CA PHE A 86 13.77 -2.76 -7.33
C PHE A 86 13.71 -1.27 -6.91
N GLY A 87 14.80 -0.53 -7.14
CA GLY A 87 14.85 0.93 -6.91
C GLY A 87 13.83 1.69 -7.75
N ARG A 88 13.59 1.27 -9.00
CA ARG A 88 12.49 1.82 -9.83
C ARG A 88 11.12 1.49 -9.27
N HIS A 89 10.91 0.27 -8.77
CA HIS A 89 9.65 -0.13 -8.15
C HIS A 89 9.36 0.64 -6.86
N LEU A 90 10.37 0.88 -6.02
CA LEU A 90 10.25 1.77 -4.86
C LEU A 90 9.94 3.20 -5.28
N GLN A 91 10.64 3.71 -6.30
CA GLN A 91 10.39 5.05 -6.81
C GLN A 91 8.96 5.20 -7.34
N ASP A 92 8.43 4.20 -8.04
CA ASP A 92 7.04 4.21 -8.52
C ASP A 92 6.03 4.15 -7.37
N MET A 93 6.31 3.36 -6.33
CA MET A 93 5.46 3.24 -5.14
C MET A 93 5.35 4.57 -4.36
N PHE A 94 6.48 5.27 -4.18
CA PHE A 94 6.55 6.54 -3.45
C PHE A 94 6.53 7.78 -4.36
N ARG A 95 6.35 7.58 -5.67
CA ARG A 95 6.20 8.66 -6.65
C ARG A 95 5.19 9.73 -6.23
N PRO A 96 4.04 9.38 -5.60
CA PRO A 96 3.12 10.40 -5.10
C PRO A 96 3.77 11.33 -4.07
N LEU A 97 4.48 10.79 -3.08
CA LEU A 97 5.19 11.57 -2.07
C LEU A 97 6.21 12.52 -2.71
N VAL A 98 7.00 12.01 -3.66
CA VAL A 98 8.00 12.81 -4.39
C VAL A 98 7.32 13.93 -5.18
N THR A 99 6.24 13.61 -5.90
CA THR A 99 5.47 14.58 -6.69
C THR A 99 4.87 15.67 -5.79
N VAL A 100 4.37 15.29 -4.61
CA VAL A 100 3.86 16.24 -3.62
C VAL A 100 4.98 17.17 -3.15
N ASN A 101 6.16 16.64 -2.85
CA ASN A 101 7.31 17.44 -2.46
C ASN A 101 7.74 18.44 -3.56
N ASP A 102 7.76 18.00 -4.81
CA ASP A 102 8.09 18.86 -5.95
C ASP A 102 7.06 19.98 -6.16
N ILE A 103 5.76 19.65 -6.05
CA ILE A 103 4.67 20.62 -6.15
C ILE A 103 4.74 21.64 -5.01
N LEU A 104 5.06 21.19 -3.78
CA LEU A 104 5.23 22.07 -2.63
C LEU A 104 6.33 23.10 -2.87
N MET A 105 7.50 22.66 -3.34
CA MET A 105 8.61 23.56 -3.65
C MET A 105 8.27 24.60 -4.72
N GLN A 106 7.33 24.29 -5.63
CA GLN A 106 6.86 25.23 -6.65
C GLN A 106 5.74 26.17 -6.18
N ARG A 107 4.92 25.76 -5.21
CA ARG A 107 3.72 26.49 -4.78
C ARG A 107 3.91 27.37 -3.55
N LEU A 108 4.98 27.17 -2.79
CA LEU A 108 5.31 28.00 -1.64
C LEU A 108 5.97 29.31 -2.12
N GLU A 109 5.33 30.44 -1.84
CA GLU A 109 5.90 31.76 -2.14
C GLU A 109 6.70 32.29 -0.95
N PRO A 110 7.95 32.72 -1.16
CA PRO A 110 8.73 33.36 -0.11
C PRO A 110 8.19 34.76 0.16
N VAL A 111 7.74 35.03 1.38
CA VAL A 111 7.35 36.38 1.80
C VAL A 111 8.45 36.95 2.71
N PRO A 112 8.95 38.18 2.46
CA PRO A 112 9.84 38.84 3.39
C PRO A 112 9.09 39.18 4.68
N THR A 113 9.58 38.71 5.83
CA THR A 113 9.10 39.25 7.10
C THR A 113 9.69 40.63 7.33
N VAL A 114 8.83 41.63 7.54
CA VAL A 114 9.25 42.96 7.98
C VAL A 114 8.93 43.06 9.47
N ARG A 115 9.85 42.60 10.32
CA ARG A 115 9.96 43.06 11.71
C ARG A 115 11.44 43.25 12.06
N ASP A 116 11.73 44.49 12.47
CA ASP A 116 13.01 45.11 12.79
C ASP A 116 14.05 45.29 11.68
N ALA A 117 14.43 46.56 11.47
CA ALA A 117 15.44 47.01 10.51
C ALA A 117 16.88 46.55 10.83
N ALA A 118 17.05 45.67 11.83
CA ALA A 118 18.32 45.05 12.21
C ALA A 118 18.26 43.51 12.24
N ALA A 119 17.09 42.89 11.99
CA ALA A 119 16.98 41.43 11.93
C ALA A 119 17.27 40.93 10.51
N ALA A 120 18.04 39.85 10.40
CA ALA A 120 18.24 39.14 9.14
C ALA A 120 16.85 38.80 8.54
N LYS A 121 16.67 39.06 7.23
CA LYS A 121 15.41 38.76 6.54
C LYS A 121 15.12 37.26 6.60
N GLU A 122 14.27 36.83 7.52
CA GLU A 122 13.70 35.48 7.49
C GLU A 122 12.57 35.46 6.46
N MET A 123 12.73 34.68 5.40
CA MET A 123 11.66 34.43 4.44
C MET A 123 10.70 33.41 5.07
N ILE A 124 9.49 33.84 5.38
CA ILE A 124 8.44 32.94 5.86
C ILE A 124 7.54 32.59 4.68
N TYR A 125 7.38 31.29 4.44
CA TYR A 125 6.45 30.77 3.44
C TYR A 125 5.04 30.71 4.01
N LYS A 126 4.05 31.24 3.29
CA LYS A 126 2.62 31.13 3.66
C LYS A 126 1.87 30.18 2.72
N PRO A 127 0.95 29.35 3.24
CA PRO A 127 0.07 28.55 2.39
C PRO A 127 -0.94 29.44 1.68
N ARG A 128 -1.35 29.00 0.49
CA ARG A 128 -2.53 29.52 -0.21
C ARG A 128 -3.79 28.94 0.44
N ARG A 129 -4.87 29.74 0.48
CA ARG A 129 -6.16 29.31 1.06
C ARG A 129 -6.96 28.54 0.01
N ARG A 130 -7.65 27.48 0.45
CA ARG A 130 -8.54 26.65 -0.37
C ARG A 130 -9.98 27.12 -0.18
N ALA A 131 -10.84 26.91 -1.17
CA ALA A 131 -12.26 27.26 -1.09
C ALA A 131 -13.04 26.45 -0.03
N ILE A 132 -12.53 25.30 0.40
CA ILE A 132 -13.10 24.52 1.51
C ILE A 132 -12.09 24.34 2.64
N GLU A 133 -12.58 24.30 3.88
CA GLU A 133 -11.77 24.02 5.05
C GLU A 133 -11.69 22.50 5.30
N ALA A 134 -10.75 22.07 6.15
CA ALA A 134 -10.60 20.66 6.49
C ALA A 134 -11.86 20.07 7.16
N ALA A 135 -12.63 20.90 7.87
CA ALA A 135 -13.89 20.53 8.51
C ALA A 135 -15.01 20.20 7.51
N ASP A 136 -14.93 20.73 6.28
CA ASP A 136 -15.92 20.51 5.23
C ASP A 136 -15.71 19.19 4.49
N LEU A 137 -14.59 18.50 4.74
CA LEU A 137 -14.29 17.21 4.12
C LEU A 137 -15.23 16.11 4.66
N PRO A 138 -15.92 15.36 3.77
CA PRO A 138 -16.87 14.34 4.18
C PRO A 138 -16.15 13.18 4.89
N ALA A 139 -16.81 12.61 5.90
CA ALA A 139 -16.43 11.30 6.43
C ALA A 139 -17.09 10.22 5.57
N PHE A 140 -16.29 9.30 5.02
CA PHE A 140 -16.79 8.17 4.24
C PHE A 140 -16.97 6.93 5.11
N ASN A 141 -17.86 6.03 4.66
CA ASN A 141 -17.87 4.66 5.18
C ASN A 141 -16.50 4.01 4.89
N PRO A 142 -15.90 3.26 5.84
CA PRO A 142 -14.61 2.59 5.62
C PRO A 142 -14.57 1.68 4.38
N LEU A 143 -15.73 1.17 3.95
CA LEU A 143 -15.89 0.29 2.79
C LEU A 143 -16.35 1.03 1.53
N PHE A 144 -16.38 2.37 1.52
CA PHE A 144 -16.93 3.15 0.41
C PHE A 144 -16.21 2.91 -0.92
N CYS A 145 -14.87 2.92 -0.95
CA CYS A 145 -14.09 2.54 -2.12
C CYS A 145 -12.67 2.12 -1.71
N THR A 146 -12.42 0.84 -1.50
CA THR A 146 -11.12 0.37 -0.95
C THR A 146 -10.83 -1.10 -1.23
N ALA A 147 -9.56 -1.46 -1.33
CA ALA A 147 -9.15 -2.85 -1.20
C ALA A 147 -9.34 -3.36 0.25
N ILE A 148 -9.48 -4.68 0.38
CA ILE A 148 -9.66 -5.43 1.63
C ILE A 148 -8.53 -6.45 1.72
N ASP A 149 -7.86 -6.51 2.87
CA ASP A 149 -6.86 -7.55 3.16
C ASP A 149 -7.56 -8.91 3.20
N ARG A 150 -6.97 -9.93 2.59
CA ARG A 150 -7.52 -11.30 2.59
C ARG A 150 -7.65 -11.86 4.01
N GLU A 151 -6.79 -11.42 4.92
CA GLU A 151 -6.79 -11.81 6.33
C GLU A 151 -7.53 -10.81 7.22
N ALA A 152 -8.29 -9.87 6.64
CA ALA A 152 -9.04 -8.90 7.43
C ALA A 152 -10.10 -9.59 8.30
N GLU A 153 -10.20 -9.13 9.54
CA GLU A 153 -11.29 -9.51 10.43
C GLU A 153 -12.65 -9.05 9.89
N ALA A 154 -13.72 -9.66 10.39
CA ALA A 154 -15.08 -9.29 10.02
C ALA A 154 -15.34 -7.80 10.29
N THR A 155 -15.88 -7.10 9.30
CA THR A 155 -16.13 -5.67 9.37
C THR A 155 -17.52 -5.42 9.96
N THR A 156 -17.60 -4.49 10.92
CA THR A 156 -18.89 -4.05 11.47
C THR A 156 -19.35 -2.78 10.76
N ILE A 157 -20.51 -2.84 10.11
CA ILE A 157 -21.24 -1.67 9.65
C ILE A 157 -22.12 -1.19 10.82
N SER A 158 -21.92 0.04 11.27
CA SER A 158 -22.66 0.63 12.40
C SER A 158 -23.57 1.79 11.97
N GLY A 159 -24.41 2.26 12.89
CA GLY A 159 -25.35 3.37 12.65
C GLY A 159 -26.64 2.95 11.95
N LEU A 160 -26.96 1.66 11.99
CA LEU A 160 -28.19 1.08 11.45
C LEU A 160 -29.31 1.11 12.50
N ASN A 161 -30.56 0.93 12.06
CA ASN A 161 -31.68 0.78 12.97
C ASN A 161 -31.51 -0.53 13.77
N PRO A 162 -31.63 -0.51 15.11
CA PRO A 162 -31.45 -1.70 15.94
C PRO A 162 -32.48 -2.79 15.66
N GLU A 163 -32.03 -4.05 15.69
CA GLU A 163 -32.85 -5.27 15.53
C GLU A 163 -33.63 -5.40 14.20
N GLU A 164 -33.39 -4.50 13.24
CA GLU A 164 -33.98 -4.52 11.91
C GLU A 164 -33.28 -5.51 10.96
N ARG A 165 -34.02 -5.96 9.95
CA ARG A 165 -33.49 -6.85 8.91
C ARG A 165 -33.01 -6.08 7.70
N TYR A 166 -31.92 -6.57 7.13
CA TYR A 166 -31.26 -5.99 5.98
C TYR A 166 -30.90 -7.09 4.98
N VAL A 167 -30.84 -6.72 3.70
CA VAL A 167 -30.22 -7.52 2.64
C VAL A 167 -28.88 -6.91 2.31
N PHE A 168 -27.82 -7.68 2.54
CA PHE A 168 -26.48 -7.38 2.06
C PHE A 168 -26.26 -8.05 0.70
N SER A 169 -25.78 -7.28 -0.28
CA SER A 169 -25.53 -7.78 -1.63
C SER A 169 -24.12 -7.45 -2.08
N LEU A 170 -23.46 -8.39 -2.74
CA LEU A 170 -22.19 -8.20 -3.46
C LEU A 170 -22.40 -8.53 -4.92
N ILE A 171 -22.05 -7.61 -5.82
CA ILE A 171 -22.22 -7.77 -7.27
C ILE A 171 -20.88 -7.47 -7.93
N ALA A 172 -20.34 -8.42 -8.69
CA ALA A 172 -19.12 -8.20 -9.45
C ALA A 172 -19.33 -7.13 -10.53
N VAL A 173 -18.40 -6.18 -10.62
CA VAL A 173 -18.49 -5.04 -11.55
C VAL A 173 -18.39 -5.50 -13.01
N ASP A 174 -17.43 -6.37 -13.30
CA ASP A 174 -17.13 -6.82 -14.67
C ASP A 174 -17.93 -8.09 -15.05
N HIS A 175 -18.64 -8.70 -14.09
CA HIS A 175 -19.42 -9.93 -14.26
C HIS A 175 -20.71 -9.87 -13.42
N PRO A 176 -21.74 -9.10 -13.82
CA PRO A 176 -22.92 -8.88 -12.98
C PRO A 176 -23.69 -10.16 -12.58
N ASP A 177 -23.55 -11.24 -13.35
CA ASP A 177 -24.12 -12.56 -13.02
C ASP A 177 -23.47 -13.20 -11.78
N LEU A 178 -22.24 -12.79 -11.43
CA LEU A 178 -21.53 -13.19 -10.23
C LEU A 178 -21.93 -12.26 -9.08
N GLN A 179 -22.90 -12.72 -8.29
CA GLN A 179 -23.44 -11.98 -7.16
C GLN A 179 -23.80 -12.89 -5.98
N GLU A 180 -23.79 -12.34 -4.77
CA GLU A 180 -24.16 -13.01 -3.54
C GLU A 180 -25.09 -12.09 -2.72
N HIS A 181 -26.14 -12.66 -2.14
CA HIS A 181 -27.10 -11.94 -1.30
C HIS A 181 -27.25 -12.63 0.04
N HIS A 182 -27.25 -11.86 1.13
CA HIS A 182 -27.35 -12.34 2.50
C HIS A 182 -28.40 -11.55 3.26
N GLY A 183 -29.38 -12.24 3.84
CA GLY A 183 -30.23 -11.66 4.87
C GLY A 183 -29.43 -11.54 6.17
N VAL A 184 -29.35 -10.33 6.71
CA VAL A 184 -28.61 -10.03 7.94
C VAL A 184 -29.49 -9.20 8.88
N GLN A 185 -29.34 -9.40 10.17
CA GLN A 185 -30.06 -8.64 11.19
C GLN A 185 -29.09 -7.76 11.96
N SER A 186 -29.45 -6.50 12.18
CA SER A 186 -28.65 -5.60 13.01
C SER A 186 -28.74 -6.01 14.49
N SER A 187 -27.66 -5.76 15.21
CA SER A 187 -27.61 -5.97 16.65
C SER A 187 -28.47 -4.94 17.39
N PRO A 188 -28.70 -5.11 18.71
CA PRO A 188 -29.37 -4.10 19.55
C PRO A 188 -28.67 -2.74 19.58
N HIS A 189 -27.42 -2.66 19.11
CA HIS A 189 -26.66 -1.41 19.00
C HIS A 189 -26.62 -0.86 17.57
N GLY A 190 -27.41 -1.41 16.63
CA GLY A 190 -27.45 -0.93 15.26
C GLY A 190 -26.20 -1.29 14.45
N GLY A 191 -25.63 -2.47 14.70
CA GLY A 191 -24.43 -2.95 14.03
C GLY A 191 -24.64 -4.28 13.31
N VAL A 192 -24.12 -4.43 12.09
CA VAL A 192 -24.09 -5.69 11.33
C VAL A 192 -22.65 -6.10 11.09
N VAL A 193 -22.31 -7.34 11.43
CA VAL A 193 -20.96 -7.92 11.26
C VAL A 193 -20.92 -8.74 9.97
N LEU A 194 -19.98 -8.45 9.09
CA LEU A 194 -19.83 -9.10 7.78
C LEU A 194 -18.40 -9.59 7.57
N ASP A 195 -18.25 -10.86 7.21
CA ASP A 195 -16.98 -11.42 6.72
C ASP A 195 -16.81 -11.09 5.24
N ILE A 196 -16.49 -9.83 4.94
CA ILE A 196 -16.33 -9.34 3.57
C ILE A 196 -15.11 -9.99 2.92
N ALA A 197 -14.00 -10.15 3.64
CA ALA A 197 -12.79 -10.77 3.09
C ALA A 197 -13.06 -12.21 2.62
N GLY A 198 -13.72 -13.02 3.46
CA GLY A 198 -14.11 -14.38 3.11
C GLY A 198 -15.13 -14.44 1.96
N MET A 199 -16.10 -13.52 1.91
CA MET A 199 -17.04 -13.41 0.78
C MET A 199 -16.31 -13.11 -0.53
N LEU A 200 -15.44 -12.09 -0.54
CA LEU A 200 -14.68 -11.70 -1.72
C LEU A 200 -13.75 -12.83 -2.19
N ASP A 201 -13.10 -13.56 -1.27
CA ASP A 201 -12.21 -14.67 -1.62
C ASP A 201 -12.96 -15.82 -2.30
N ARG A 202 -14.17 -16.14 -1.81
CA ARG A 202 -15.04 -17.14 -2.45
C ARG A 202 -15.47 -16.70 -3.85
N LEU A 203 -15.95 -15.47 -4.00
CA LEU A 203 -16.42 -14.96 -5.30
C LEU A 203 -15.28 -14.81 -6.29
N GLN A 204 -14.10 -14.35 -5.85
CA GLN A 204 -12.92 -14.27 -6.71
C GLN A 204 -12.45 -15.65 -7.19
N LYS A 205 -12.51 -16.68 -6.34
CA LYS A 205 -12.24 -18.07 -6.75
C LYS A 205 -13.21 -18.58 -7.81
N GLN A 206 -14.48 -18.16 -7.76
CA GLN A 206 -15.47 -18.49 -8.78
C GLN A 206 -15.21 -17.76 -10.10
N ALA A 207 -14.79 -16.49 -10.04
CA ALA A 207 -14.43 -15.71 -11.23
C ALA A 207 -13.15 -16.21 -11.92
N GLY A 208 -12.22 -16.79 -11.17
CA GLY A 208 -10.91 -17.24 -11.66
C GLY A 208 -9.94 -16.09 -11.97
N THR A 209 -10.32 -14.85 -11.72
CA THR A 209 -9.54 -13.62 -11.97
C THR A 209 -9.77 -12.61 -10.85
N SER A 210 -8.95 -11.54 -10.78
CA SER A 210 -9.18 -10.45 -9.83
C SER A 210 -10.37 -9.61 -10.27
N VAL A 211 -11.34 -9.43 -9.37
CA VAL A 211 -12.63 -8.78 -9.65
C VAL A 211 -12.96 -7.78 -8.54
N LYS A 212 -13.59 -6.67 -8.92
CA LYS A 212 -14.14 -5.69 -7.97
C LYS A 212 -15.62 -5.94 -7.76
N PHE A 213 -16.10 -5.65 -6.57
CA PHE A 213 -17.47 -5.89 -6.17
C PHE A 213 -18.11 -4.60 -5.66
N ALA A 214 -19.23 -4.24 -6.27
CA ALA A 214 -20.15 -3.26 -5.70
C ALA A 214 -20.93 -3.95 -4.59
N TRP A 215 -20.89 -3.40 -3.37
CA TRP A 215 -21.66 -3.89 -2.24
C TRP A 215 -22.80 -2.93 -1.90
N PHE A 216 -23.89 -3.51 -1.38
CA PHE A 216 -25.10 -2.81 -0.99
C PHE A 216 -25.61 -3.37 0.33
N LEU A 217 -26.10 -2.50 1.21
CA LEU A 217 -26.90 -2.89 2.36
C LEU A 217 -28.20 -2.10 2.34
N GLN A 218 -29.31 -2.81 2.37
CA GLN A 218 -30.65 -2.24 2.25
C GLN A 218 -31.60 -2.86 3.28
N GLU A 219 -32.50 -2.08 3.86
CA GLU A 219 -33.52 -2.57 4.79
C GLU A 219 -34.54 -3.51 4.09
N GLU A 220 -34.75 -4.67 4.72
CA GLU A 220 -35.69 -5.72 4.32
C GLU A 220 -37.07 -5.44 4.96
N ASP A 221 -37.84 -4.53 4.36
CA ASP A 221 -39.24 -4.29 4.74
C ASP A 221 -40.20 -4.49 3.54
N ASP A 222 -41.48 -4.74 3.77
CA ASP A 222 -42.48 -5.05 2.74
C ASP A 222 -43.15 -3.78 2.15
N ARG A 223 -42.90 -2.60 2.73
CA ARG A 223 -43.58 -1.35 2.35
C ARG A 223 -42.60 -0.27 1.90
N ASN A 224 -42.74 0.16 0.64
CA ASN A 224 -42.01 1.26 -0.03
C ASN A 224 -40.48 1.12 -0.10
N ALA A 225 -39.99 0.47 -1.17
CA ALA A 225 -38.57 0.31 -1.48
C ALA A 225 -37.84 1.60 -1.93
N SER A 226 -38.57 2.62 -2.38
CA SER A 226 -38.01 3.82 -3.03
C SER A 226 -37.43 4.87 -2.06
N GLU A 227 -37.75 4.81 -0.77
CA GLU A 227 -37.33 5.82 0.23
C GLU A 227 -36.30 5.28 1.24
N ARG A 228 -35.82 4.03 1.07
CA ARG A 228 -35.02 3.38 2.12
C ARG A 228 -33.60 3.87 2.20
N GLY A 229 -33.16 4.05 3.45
CA GLY A 229 -31.76 4.19 3.81
C GLY A 229 -31.01 2.98 3.27
N TRP A 230 -29.96 3.27 2.53
CA TRP A 230 -29.11 2.27 1.91
C TRP A 230 -27.69 2.82 1.94
N ILE A 231 -26.75 1.92 2.10
CA ILE A 231 -25.33 2.25 2.03
C ILE A 231 -24.69 1.33 1.01
N SER A 232 -23.65 1.82 0.37
CA SER A 232 -22.96 1.10 -0.68
C SER A 232 -21.51 1.53 -0.77
N GLY A 233 -20.75 0.70 -1.47
CA GLY A 233 -19.37 1.00 -1.78
C GLY A 233 -18.79 -0.02 -2.74
N LEU A 234 -17.53 0.21 -3.09
CA LEU A 234 -16.77 -0.61 -4.03
C LEU A 234 -15.58 -1.24 -3.30
N VAL A 235 -15.50 -2.57 -3.32
CA VAL A 235 -14.44 -3.30 -2.64
C VAL A 235 -13.81 -4.34 -3.54
N TRP A 236 -12.56 -4.70 -3.25
CA TRP A 236 -11.83 -5.77 -3.93
C TRP A 236 -10.80 -6.37 -2.96
N LEU A 237 -10.35 -7.58 -3.23
CA LEU A 237 -9.24 -8.13 -2.46
C LEU A 237 -7.93 -7.48 -2.84
N GLU A 238 -7.10 -7.23 -1.84
CA GLU A 238 -5.73 -6.80 -2.03
C GLU A 238 -4.96 -7.82 -2.89
N SER A 239 -4.16 -7.31 -3.82
CA SER A 239 -3.23 -8.13 -4.59
C SER A 239 -2.04 -8.56 -3.73
N GLU A 240 -1.74 -9.87 -3.73
CA GLU A 240 -0.55 -10.46 -3.10
C GLU A 240 0.76 -9.79 -3.57
N GLN A 241 0.84 -9.42 -4.84
CA GLN A 241 2.01 -8.74 -5.39
C GLN A 241 2.20 -7.38 -4.73
N THR A 242 1.12 -6.61 -4.62
CA THR A 242 1.13 -5.30 -3.98
C THR A 242 1.46 -5.42 -2.50
N ARG A 243 0.84 -6.38 -1.79
CA ARG A 243 1.11 -6.66 -0.37
C ARG A 243 2.60 -6.90 -0.11
N LYS A 244 3.20 -7.82 -0.87
CA LYS A 244 4.63 -8.18 -0.74
C LYS A 244 5.54 -7.00 -1.02
N MET A 245 5.31 -6.30 -2.13
CA MET A 245 6.10 -5.14 -2.50
C MET A 245 6.04 -4.05 -1.43
N THR A 246 4.85 -3.74 -0.91
CA THR A 246 4.69 -2.69 0.11
C THR A 246 5.32 -3.09 1.45
N GLN A 247 5.25 -4.37 1.85
CA GLN A 247 5.92 -4.87 3.05
C GLN A 247 7.44 -4.77 2.95
N GLU A 248 8.00 -5.14 1.80
CA GLU A 248 9.44 -5.04 1.55
C GLU A 248 9.91 -3.58 1.51
N ALA A 249 9.15 -2.70 0.87
CA ALA A 249 9.41 -1.28 0.85
C ALA A 249 9.38 -0.64 2.25
N HIS A 250 8.37 -0.99 3.06
CA HIS A 250 8.27 -0.54 4.44
C HIS A 250 9.48 -1.01 5.28
N ARG A 251 9.90 -2.27 5.11
CA ARG A 251 11.07 -2.82 5.81
C ARG A 251 12.34 -2.03 5.46
N ILE A 252 12.58 -1.75 4.18
CA ILE A 252 13.76 -1.00 3.75
C ILE A 252 13.74 0.43 4.28
N LEU A 253 12.58 1.09 4.30
CA LEU A 253 12.45 2.41 4.89
C LEU A 253 12.75 2.40 6.39
N ALA A 254 12.26 1.39 7.11
CA ALA A 254 12.57 1.21 8.53
C ALA A 254 14.07 0.98 8.78
N ASP A 255 14.72 0.18 7.92
CA ASP A 255 16.15 -0.11 7.99
C ASP A 255 17.01 1.15 7.68
N ILE A 256 16.60 1.98 6.72
CA ILE A 256 17.29 3.24 6.36
C ILE A 256 17.08 4.32 7.42
N ALA A 257 15.89 4.40 8.03
CA ALA A 257 15.57 5.39 9.05
C ALA A 257 16.33 5.21 10.37
N GLY A 258 17.11 4.12 10.52
CA GLY A 258 18.08 3.98 11.60
C GLY A 258 17.47 3.88 13.00
N GLY A 259 16.22 3.43 13.11
CA GLY A 259 15.59 3.05 14.37
C GLY A 259 15.63 4.13 15.45
N GLU A 260 15.24 5.37 15.13
CA GLU A 260 14.72 6.40 16.04
C GLU A 260 14.49 7.68 15.22
N HIS A 261 13.34 7.78 14.57
CA HIS A 261 12.87 9.07 14.05
C HIS A 261 11.66 9.49 14.88
N GLU A 262 11.84 10.50 15.73
CA GLU A 262 10.74 11.16 16.47
C GLU A 262 9.84 12.03 15.56
N ASP A 263 9.98 11.95 14.23
CA ASP A 263 9.25 12.83 13.30
C ASP A 263 7.93 12.19 12.85
N THR A 264 6.92 12.30 13.72
CA THR A 264 5.58 11.74 13.55
C THR A 264 4.89 12.19 12.25
N ASP A 265 5.28 13.35 11.71
CA ASP A 265 4.65 13.91 10.52
C ASP A 265 5.11 13.17 9.25
N ILE A 266 6.42 12.93 9.11
CA ILE A 266 6.98 12.17 7.97
C ILE A 266 6.48 10.72 7.98
N GLU A 267 6.46 10.09 9.16
CA GLU A 267 5.92 8.74 9.33
C GLU A 267 4.46 8.66 8.89
N THR A 268 3.65 9.67 9.23
CA THR A 268 2.25 9.74 8.80
C THR A 268 2.13 9.86 7.26
N LEU A 269 2.97 10.66 6.60
CA LEU A 269 2.97 10.76 5.14
C LEU A 269 3.41 9.44 4.46
N ILE A 270 4.39 8.75 5.04
CA ILE A 270 4.82 7.43 4.58
C ILE A 270 3.66 6.43 4.74
N GLU A 271 3.01 6.39 5.90
CA GLU A 271 1.87 5.53 6.18
C GLU A 271 0.73 5.74 5.18
N ILE A 272 0.36 7.00 4.90
CA ILE A 272 -0.65 7.35 3.89
C ILE A 272 -0.26 6.81 2.51
N ASN A 273 1.01 6.92 2.10
CA ASN A 273 1.47 6.36 0.83
C ASN A 273 1.41 4.84 0.78
N LEU A 274 1.78 4.16 1.87
CA LEU A 274 1.71 2.71 1.95
C LEU A 274 0.25 2.23 1.81
N PHE A 275 -0.70 2.94 2.43
CA PHE A 275 -2.12 2.66 2.21
C PHE A 275 -2.56 2.93 0.77
N ILE A 276 -2.13 4.03 0.15
CA ILE A 276 -2.43 4.32 -1.26
C ILE A 276 -1.87 3.23 -2.19
N ALA A 277 -0.65 2.77 -1.93
CA ALA A 277 0.02 1.73 -2.71
C ALA A 277 -0.73 0.39 -2.62
N ARG A 278 -1.17 0.02 -1.42
CA ARG A 278 -2.03 -1.16 -1.16
C ARG A 278 -3.50 -0.97 -1.55
N GLU A 279 -3.82 0.20 -2.10
CA GLU A 279 -5.16 0.59 -2.50
C GLU A 279 -6.20 0.65 -1.37
N PHE A 280 -5.73 0.84 -0.14
CA PHE A 280 -6.53 1.10 1.05
C PHE A 280 -6.97 2.57 1.12
N TYR A 281 -7.65 3.03 0.07
CA TYR A 281 -7.92 4.45 -0.15
C TYR A 281 -8.72 5.10 0.98
N MET A 282 -9.69 4.40 1.57
CA MET A 282 -10.48 4.96 2.67
C MET A 282 -9.66 5.14 3.95
N LYS A 283 -8.73 4.20 4.24
CA LYS A 283 -7.80 4.35 5.37
C LYS A 283 -6.84 5.51 5.15
N ALA A 284 -6.26 5.60 3.95
CA ALA A 284 -5.38 6.71 3.57
C ALA A 284 -6.10 8.08 3.65
N TYR A 285 -7.33 8.14 3.14
CA TYR A 285 -8.14 9.36 3.14
C TYR A 285 -8.46 9.81 4.56
N GLU A 286 -8.96 8.90 5.40
CA GLU A 286 -9.33 9.24 6.77
C GLU A 286 -8.10 9.64 7.59
N ARG A 287 -6.95 8.99 7.38
CA ARG A 287 -5.68 9.38 8.01
C ARG A 287 -5.26 10.79 7.61
N ALA A 288 -5.32 11.12 6.32
CA ALA A 288 -5.02 12.46 5.83
C ALA A 288 -6.01 13.52 6.36
N ARG A 289 -7.31 13.21 6.35
CA ARG A 289 -8.38 14.07 6.88
C ARG A 289 -8.18 14.34 8.37
N GLN A 290 -7.90 13.31 9.17
CA GLN A 290 -7.62 13.47 10.59
C GLN A 290 -6.37 14.30 10.84
N GLY A 291 -5.30 14.13 10.05
CA GLY A 291 -4.09 14.96 10.16
C GLY A 291 -4.35 16.44 9.88
N LEU A 292 -5.29 16.76 8.99
CA LEU A 292 -5.72 18.13 8.72
C LEU A 292 -6.61 18.71 9.83
N LEU A 293 -7.52 17.90 10.38
CA LEU A 293 -8.46 18.31 11.43
C LEU A 293 -7.80 18.45 12.80
N PHE A 294 -6.93 17.50 13.14
CA PHE A 294 -6.35 17.33 14.46
C PHE A 294 -4.84 17.36 14.34
N GLN A 295 -4.29 18.56 14.23
CA GLN A 295 -2.84 18.71 14.18
C GLN A 295 -2.19 18.25 15.50
N PRO A 296 -1.09 17.48 15.45
CA PRO A 296 -0.30 17.18 16.62
C PRO A 296 0.16 18.50 17.27
N LYS A 297 -0.01 18.62 18.59
CA LYS A 297 0.49 19.79 19.36
C LYS A 297 2.02 19.90 19.36
N LEU A 298 2.71 18.88 18.87
CA LEU A 298 4.15 18.65 19.02
C LEU A 298 4.98 18.86 17.75
N SER A 299 4.41 19.27 16.61
CA SER A 299 5.19 19.41 15.36
C SER A 299 6.35 20.40 15.56
N ARG A 300 7.59 19.89 15.62
CA ARG A 300 8.82 20.69 15.78
C ARG A 300 9.16 21.53 14.54
N PHE A 301 8.43 21.35 13.43
CA PHE A 301 8.56 22.23 12.27
C PHE A 301 8.12 23.66 12.62
N GLU A 302 9.05 24.60 12.49
CA GLU A 302 8.81 26.05 12.59
C GLU A 302 7.78 26.55 11.56
N SER A 303 7.45 25.73 10.55
CA SER A 303 6.35 25.97 9.60
C SER A 303 5.49 24.72 9.43
N LYS A 304 4.25 24.76 9.94
CA LYS A 304 3.21 23.72 9.78
C LYS A 304 2.65 23.59 8.37
N VAL A 305 3.07 24.50 7.50
CA VAL A 305 2.51 24.74 6.17
C VAL A 305 2.79 23.60 5.19
N PRO A 306 4.04 23.08 5.06
CA PRO A 306 4.34 22.04 4.06
C PRO A 306 3.67 20.72 4.37
N TYR A 307 3.54 20.37 5.66
CA TYR A 307 2.84 19.17 6.08
C TYR A 307 1.34 19.22 5.77
N GLN A 308 0.65 20.31 6.15
CA GLN A 308 -0.77 20.48 5.81
C GLN A 308 -1.02 20.45 4.30
N GLU A 309 -0.18 21.14 3.52
CA GLU A 309 -0.32 21.14 2.08
C GLU A 309 -0.04 19.75 1.49
N SER A 310 0.90 18.96 2.06
CA SER A 310 1.09 17.55 1.69
C SER A 310 -0.19 16.73 1.88
N LEU A 311 -0.82 16.84 3.05
CA LEU A 311 -2.05 16.12 3.35
C LEU A 311 -3.19 16.49 2.39
N TRP A 312 -3.34 17.76 2.04
CA TRP A 312 -4.31 18.19 1.04
C TRP A 312 -4.03 17.63 -0.35
N GLN A 313 -2.77 17.55 -0.76
CA GLN A 313 -2.42 16.92 -2.04
C GLN A 313 -2.73 15.42 -2.03
N PHE A 314 -2.49 14.71 -0.92
CA PHE A 314 -2.92 13.31 -0.77
C PHE A 314 -4.43 13.17 -0.90
N ILE A 315 -5.21 14.05 -0.26
CA ILE A 315 -6.67 14.04 -0.39
C ILE A 315 -7.11 14.20 -1.85
N MET A 316 -6.52 15.15 -2.58
CA MET A 316 -6.82 15.35 -4.00
C MET A 316 -6.48 14.11 -4.83
N GLN A 317 -5.31 13.55 -4.63
CA GLN A 317 -4.88 12.34 -5.35
C GLN A 317 -5.78 11.14 -5.04
N LEU A 318 -6.19 10.99 -3.78
CA LEU A 318 -7.09 9.93 -3.35
C LEU A 318 -8.46 10.07 -4.00
N ILE A 319 -9.04 11.27 -3.99
CA ILE A 319 -10.30 11.57 -4.67
C ILE A 319 -10.21 11.20 -6.16
N ASP A 320 -9.11 11.55 -6.83
CA ASP A 320 -8.89 11.19 -8.25
C ASP A 320 -8.85 9.67 -8.45
N LYS A 321 -8.13 8.93 -7.60
CA LYS A 321 -8.06 7.46 -7.67
C LYS A 321 -9.42 6.80 -7.40
N ILE A 322 -10.16 7.29 -6.40
CA ILE A 322 -11.50 6.81 -6.05
C ILE A 322 -12.47 7.06 -7.20
N LEU A 323 -12.45 8.27 -7.78
CA LEU A 323 -13.29 8.63 -8.92
C LEU A 323 -13.11 7.68 -10.09
N VAL A 324 -11.86 7.42 -10.51
CA VAL A 324 -11.57 6.51 -11.62
C VAL A 324 -12.14 5.11 -11.36
N ARG A 325 -12.05 4.61 -10.12
CA ARG A 325 -12.62 3.29 -9.76
C ARG A 325 -14.14 3.30 -9.78
N LEU A 326 -14.77 4.30 -9.17
CA LEU A 326 -16.24 4.40 -9.10
C LEU A 326 -16.88 4.64 -10.47
N GLU A 327 -16.23 5.40 -11.35
CA GLU A 327 -16.69 5.59 -12.73
C GLU A 327 -16.81 4.26 -13.48
N THR A 328 -15.88 3.31 -13.26
CA THR A 328 -15.97 1.97 -13.87
C THR A 328 -17.12 1.12 -13.31
N ALA A 329 -17.53 1.37 -12.07
CA ALA A 329 -18.58 0.61 -11.39
C ALA A 329 -19.96 1.29 -11.42
N GLU A 330 -20.05 2.54 -11.91
CA GLU A 330 -21.25 3.37 -11.83
C GLU A 330 -22.48 2.70 -12.46
N ALA A 331 -22.29 1.99 -13.57
CA ALA A 331 -23.39 1.28 -14.24
C ALA A 331 -24.04 0.22 -13.33
N VAL A 332 -23.24 -0.51 -12.55
CA VAL A 332 -23.75 -1.53 -11.61
C VAL A 332 -24.48 -0.88 -10.44
N PHE A 333 -23.94 0.20 -9.86
CA PHE A 333 -24.64 0.95 -8.82
C PHE A 333 -25.97 1.51 -9.31
N ARG A 334 -26.01 2.06 -10.53
CA ARG A 334 -27.23 2.62 -11.14
C ARG A 334 -28.26 1.56 -11.54
N ALA A 335 -27.81 0.34 -11.87
CA ALA A 335 -28.72 -0.77 -12.16
C ALA A 335 -29.50 -1.21 -10.91
N VAL A 336 -28.87 -1.16 -9.74
CA VAL A 336 -29.54 -1.43 -8.45
C VAL A 336 -30.30 -0.20 -7.96
N LYS A 337 -29.70 1.00 -8.06
CA LYS A 337 -30.31 2.26 -7.64
C LYS A 337 -30.06 3.39 -8.63
N SER A 338 -31.09 3.69 -9.43
CA SER A 338 -31.02 4.64 -10.56
C SER A 338 -30.55 6.05 -10.21
N GLU A 339 -30.81 6.48 -8.97
CA GLU A 339 -30.53 7.80 -8.41
C GLU A 339 -29.19 7.87 -7.67
N TRP A 340 -28.37 6.81 -7.69
CA TRP A 340 -27.02 6.86 -7.11
C TRP A 340 -26.15 7.89 -7.84
N ARG A 341 -25.53 8.79 -7.06
CA ARG A 341 -24.87 10.02 -7.56
C ARG A 341 -23.50 10.27 -6.95
N ALA A 342 -22.85 9.26 -6.36
CA ALA A 342 -21.57 9.44 -5.69
C ALA A 342 -20.48 9.97 -6.62
N VAL A 343 -20.43 9.51 -7.88
CA VAL A 343 -19.47 10.00 -8.88
C VAL A 343 -19.63 11.50 -9.13
N SER A 344 -20.87 11.99 -9.34
CA SER A 344 -21.11 13.42 -9.53
C SER A 344 -20.74 14.25 -8.30
N SER A 345 -21.09 13.78 -7.09
CA SER A 345 -20.75 14.47 -5.84
C SER A 345 -19.24 14.53 -5.60
N LEU A 346 -18.51 13.46 -5.91
CA LEU A 346 -17.05 13.45 -5.80
C LEU A 346 -16.36 14.35 -6.83
N ARG A 347 -16.89 14.45 -8.05
CA ARG A 347 -16.38 15.39 -9.06
C ARG A 347 -16.57 16.84 -8.61
N GLU A 348 -17.69 17.14 -7.97
CA GLU A 348 -17.95 18.44 -7.37
C GLU A 348 -17.00 18.74 -6.20
N LEU A 349 -16.81 17.78 -5.29
CA LEU A 349 -15.84 17.91 -4.19
C LEU A 349 -14.42 18.16 -4.72
N ARG A 350 -13.99 17.37 -5.72
CA ARG A 350 -12.69 17.54 -6.40
C ARG A 350 -12.53 18.96 -6.93
N ARG A 351 -13.57 19.50 -7.57
CA ARG A 351 -13.58 20.85 -8.11
C ARG A 351 -13.47 21.89 -7.00
N HIS A 352 -14.24 21.78 -5.92
CA HIS A 352 -14.18 22.73 -4.81
C HIS A 352 -12.84 22.71 -4.07
N ILE A 353 -12.17 21.56 -3.92
CA ILE A 353 -10.82 21.51 -3.32
C ILE A 353 -9.77 22.15 -4.23
N ALA A 354 -9.98 22.09 -5.55
CA ALA A 354 -9.10 22.67 -6.55
C ALA A 354 -9.35 24.17 -6.82
N GLU A 355 -10.53 24.68 -6.47
CA GLU A 355 -10.87 26.11 -6.57
C GLU A 355 -10.07 26.91 -5.51
N TRP A 356 -9.34 27.91 -6.00
CA TRP A 356 -8.53 28.84 -5.23
C TRP A 356 -9.29 30.16 -5.08
N GLU A 357 -9.18 30.81 -3.92
CA GLU A 357 -9.57 32.22 -3.75
C GLU A 357 -8.42 33.17 -4.08
#